data_AF-A0A430MAQ8-F1
#
_entry.id   AF-A0A430MAQ8-F1
#
_cell.length_a   1.000
_cell.length_b   1.000
_cell.length_c   1.000
_cell.angle_alpha   90.00
_cell.angle_beta   90.00
_cell.angle_gamma   90.00
#
_symmetry.space_group_name_H-M   'P 1'
#
loop_
_entity.id
_entity.type
_entity.pdbx_description
1 polymer ?
#
loop_
_entity_poly.entity_id
_entity_poly.type
_entity_poly.pdbx_seq_one_letter_code
_entity_poly.pdbx_strand_id
1 'polypeptide(L)'
;MSSRHQRPPNPRDILDEAIEHDSIPQLVEALQIAQSTPPRNSSYEKFLTSALSACVENGKLDMVKYLLEQESAPLTSLSPTKVWSKFSIPLVELLIAHGWDINQQAPRGPTDRCRRLVDLACHDQDIIAWLVDHGARVDGGEYEYEMFPQPAPLLETCALQGSVSTFKYLQERGARLGRRTLHLAAGAAAALGVDPKVEGDGTADASESAMNKEAERKRAKLEMLRFLVEDVKLDVNAMDTDIPHHARHLGTPICYAASKVNGGVVVRWLLEKGADSSIKNMEGADAEYVAKDHGCEKPLEVLKEWKAVQGQSG
;
A
#
# COMPACT_ATOMS: atom_id res chain seq x y z
N MET A 1 54.61 6.04 25.97
CA MET A 1 53.26 5.50 26.24
C MET A 1 52.26 6.27 25.40
N SER A 2 51.98 5.78 24.19
CA SER A 2 51.01 6.43 23.30
C SER A 2 49.62 6.22 23.89
N SER A 3 49.06 7.30 24.44
CA SER A 3 47.63 7.42 24.71
C SER A 3 46.91 7.06 23.41
N ARG A 4 46.38 5.83 23.33
CA ARG A 4 45.38 5.49 22.33
C ARG A 4 44.22 6.41 22.63
N HIS A 5 44.04 7.45 21.81
CA HIS A 5 42.82 8.22 21.79
C HIS A 5 41.69 7.24 21.47
N GLN A 6 41.05 6.68 22.51
CA GLN A 6 39.77 6.02 22.37
C GLN A 6 38.87 7.07 21.74
N ARG A 7 38.38 6.79 20.52
CA ARG A 7 37.35 7.63 19.94
C ARG A 7 36.22 7.73 20.96
N PRO A 8 35.67 8.94 21.21
CA PRO A 8 34.51 9.05 22.07
C PRO A 8 33.42 8.10 21.54
N PRO A 9 32.68 7.40 22.41
CA PRO A 9 31.64 6.47 22.00
C PRO A 9 30.64 7.21 21.11
N ASN A 10 30.26 6.59 20.00
CA ASN A 10 29.34 7.18 19.05
C ASN A 10 27.91 7.06 19.62
N PRO A 11 27.19 8.18 19.80
CA PRO A 11 25.85 8.14 20.39
C PRO A 11 24.86 7.32 19.56
N ARG A 12 25.12 7.11 18.26
CA ARG A 12 24.29 6.21 17.43
C ARG A 12 24.47 4.75 17.81
N ASP A 13 25.70 4.31 18.06
CA ASP A 13 25.97 2.91 18.38
C ASP A 13 25.32 2.54 19.73
N ILE A 14 25.37 3.46 20.72
CA ILE A 14 24.69 3.28 22.01
C ILE A 14 23.17 3.31 21.85
N LEU A 15 22.62 4.17 20.98
CA LEU A 15 21.19 4.18 20.69
C LEU A 15 20.73 2.85 20.08
N ASP A 16 21.50 2.28 19.15
CA ASP A 16 21.19 0.99 18.54
C ASP A 16 21.19 -0.12 19.61
N GLU A 17 22.20 -0.16 20.49
CA GLU A 17 22.24 -1.08 21.64
C GLU A 17 21.06 -0.85 22.61
N ALA A 18 20.67 0.40 22.86
CA ALA A 18 19.54 0.73 23.72
C ALA A 18 18.22 0.20 23.14
N ILE A 19 18.03 0.28 21.82
CA ILE A 19 16.86 -0.27 21.12
C ILE A 19 16.89 -1.79 21.14
N GLU A 20 18.05 -2.41 20.90
CA GLU A 20 18.22 -3.87 20.95
C GLU A 20 17.89 -4.42 22.35
N HIS A 21 18.34 -3.76 23.40
CA HIS A 21 18.15 -4.17 24.80
C HIS A 21 16.91 -3.60 25.47
N ASP A 22 16.15 -2.73 24.79
CA ASP A 22 14.98 -2.03 25.35
C ASP A 22 15.29 -1.27 26.65
N SER A 23 16.43 -0.57 26.64
CA SER A 23 17.06 0.01 27.84
C SER A 23 16.96 1.54 27.85
N ILE A 24 16.04 2.07 28.67
CA ILE A 24 15.93 3.52 28.92
C ILE A 24 17.24 4.12 29.45
N PRO A 25 17.98 3.49 30.38
CA PRO A 25 19.25 4.03 30.85
C PRO A 25 20.29 4.24 29.72
N GLN A 26 20.39 3.28 28.78
CA GLN A 26 21.30 3.40 27.63
C GLN A 26 20.81 4.46 26.64
N LEU A 27 19.49 4.63 26.48
CA LEU A 27 18.92 5.74 25.70
C LEU A 27 19.33 7.09 26.29
N VAL A 28 19.21 7.26 27.61
CA VAL A 28 19.60 8.49 28.30
C VAL A 28 21.09 8.76 28.12
N GLU A 29 21.94 7.74 28.22
CA GLU A 29 23.38 7.85 27.96
C GLU A 29 23.65 8.32 26.52
N ALA A 30 22.98 7.72 25.53
CA ALA A 30 23.11 8.12 24.13
C ALA A 30 22.71 9.59 23.89
N LEU A 31 21.62 10.05 24.53
CA LEU A 31 21.13 11.42 24.44
C LEU A 31 22.13 12.41 25.07
N GLN A 32 22.66 12.11 26.25
CA GLN A 32 23.66 12.95 26.93
C GLN A 32 24.95 13.08 26.11
N ILE A 33 25.41 11.99 25.51
CA ILE A 33 26.59 12.00 24.63
C ILE A 33 26.31 12.82 23.36
N ALA A 34 25.12 12.67 22.76
CA ALA A 34 24.73 13.45 21.58
C ALA A 34 24.60 14.96 21.88
N GLN A 35 24.16 15.32 23.07
CA GLN A 35 24.04 16.73 23.50
C GLN A 35 25.41 17.37 23.76
N SER A 36 26.32 16.62 24.40
CA SER A 36 27.68 17.09 24.72
C SER A 36 28.61 17.08 23.51
N THR A 37 28.42 16.14 22.59
CA THR A 37 29.27 15.92 21.42
C THR A 37 28.40 15.78 20.17
N PRO A 38 27.80 16.87 19.66
CA PRO A 38 26.93 16.80 18.50
C PRO A 38 27.69 16.19 17.31
N PRO A 39 27.07 15.25 16.55
CA PRO A 39 27.73 14.64 15.41
C PRO A 39 28.24 15.71 14.45
N ARG A 40 29.39 15.47 13.83
CA ARG A 40 30.23 16.47 13.13
C ARG A 40 29.54 17.32 12.02
N ASN A 41 28.26 17.07 11.71
CA ASN A 41 27.39 17.81 10.78
C ASN A 41 25.88 17.71 11.15
N SER A 42 25.53 17.49 12.42
CA SER A 42 24.14 17.26 12.86
C SER A 42 23.83 18.04 14.15
N SER A 43 22.61 18.59 14.25
CA SER A 43 22.12 19.16 15.52
C SER A 43 21.67 18.04 16.46
N TYR A 44 21.61 18.36 17.76
CA TYR A 44 20.97 17.50 18.76
C TYR A 44 19.52 17.20 18.37
N GLU A 45 18.79 18.20 17.86
CA GLU A 45 17.42 18.03 17.37
C GLU A 45 17.33 16.95 16.28
N LYS A 46 18.21 16.96 15.28
CA LYS A 46 18.25 15.92 14.23
C LYS A 46 18.58 14.53 14.79
N PHE A 47 19.43 14.47 15.81
CA PHE A 47 19.69 13.21 16.51
C PHE A 47 18.44 12.73 17.23
N LEU A 48 17.74 13.62 17.93
CA LEU A 48 16.50 13.34 18.64
C LEU A 48 15.39 12.87 17.69
N THR A 49 15.22 13.51 16.53
CA THR A 49 14.24 13.06 15.52
C THR A 49 14.61 11.68 14.96
N SER A 50 15.90 11.43 14.74
CA SER A 50 16.40 10.13 14.30
C SER A 50 16.18 9.05 15.37
N ALA A 51 16.40 9.38 16.65
CA ALA A 51 16.21 8.46 17.77
C ALA A 51 14.73 8.10 17.96
N LEU A 52 13.85 9.10 17.96
CA LEU A 52 12.40 8.88 17.98
C LEU A 52 11.96 7.99 16.81
N SER A 53 12.42 8.32 15.61
CA SER A 53 12.11 7.54 14.41
C SER A 53 12.56 6.09 14.52
N ALA A 54 13.74 5.81 15.08
CA ALA A 54 14.26 4.45 15.25
C ALA A 54 13.50 3.68 16.34
N CYS A 55 13.15 4.33 17.45
CA CYS A 55 12.34 3.73 18.51
C CYS A 55 10.94 3.35 18.01
N VAL A 56 10.30 4.23 17.22
CA VAL A 56 8.99 3.99 16.59
C VAL A 56 9.06 2.81 15.62
N GLU A 57 10.06 2.79 14.73
CA GLU A 57 10.23 1.73 13.72
C GLU A 57 10.47 0.35 14.35
N ASN A 58 11.01 0.31 15.57
CA ASN A 58 11.23 -0.90 16.37
C ASN A 58 10.12 -1.17 17.40
N GLY A 59 9.08 -0.33 17.48
CA GLY A 59 7.93 -0.52 18.38
C GLY A 59 8.25 -0.36 19.87
N LYS A 60 9.27 0.42 20.23
CA LYS A 60 9.73 0.60 21.62
C LYS A 60 8.89 1.66 22.34
N LEU A 61 7.68 1.29 22.77
CA LEU A 61 6.67 2.23 23.29
C LEU A 61 7.17 3.06 24.48
N ASP A 62 7.84 2.44 25.46
CA ASP A 62 8.33 3.15 26.65
C ASP A 62 9.45 4.16 26.31
N MET A 63 10.32 3.80 25.36
CA MET A 63 11.35 4.72 24.84
C MET A 63 10.72 5.88 24.06
N VAL A 64 9.71 5.61 23.24
CA VAL A 64 8.96 6.66 22.53
C VAL A 64 8.29 7.60 23.53
N LYS A 65 7.66 7.06 24.57
CA LYS A 65 7.05 7.85 25.64
C LYS A 65 8.08 8.73 26.34
N TYR A 66 9.23 8.18 26.71
CA TYR A 66 10.32 8.95 27.32
C TYR A 66 10.78 10.11 26.43
N LEU A 67 10.99 9.86 25.13
CA LEU A 67 11.45 10.88 24.18
C LEU A 67 10.42 12.00 23.97
N LEU A 68 9.13 11.68 24.00
CA LEU A 68 8.06 12.67 23.81
C LEU A 68 7.79 13.49 25.08
N GLU A 69 7.78 12.85 26.26
CA GLU A 69 7.45 13.50 27.53
C GLU A 69 8.64 14.26 28.14
N GLN A 70 9.86 13.71 28.07
CA GLN A 70 11.03 14.28 28.75
C GLN A 70 11.89 15.14 27.83
N GLU A 71 12.12 14.69 26.59
CA GLU A 71 13.03 15.37 25.64
C GLU A 71 12.29 16.28 24.65
N SER A 72 10.94 16.28 24.66
CA SER A 72 10.11 17.04 23.70
C SER A 72 10.50 16.76 22.24
N ALA A 73 10.73 15.50 21.89
CA ALA A 73 11.19 15.11 20.57
C ALA A 73 10.23 15.56 19.45
N PRO A 74 10.72 16.19 18.38
CA PRO A 74 9.87 16.70 17.32
C PRO A 74 9.24 15.58 16.50
N LEU A 75 7.93 15.65 16.28
CA LEU A 75 7.16 14.68 15.50
C LEU A 75 7.09 14.99 14.01
N THR A 76 7.50 16.20 13.61
CA THR A 76 7.34 16.75 12.25
C THR A 76 7.97 15.90 11.16
N SER A 77 9.06 15.18 11.44
CA SER A 77 9.73 14.32 10.45
C SER A 77 9.36 12.84 10.57
N LEU A 78 8.43 12.47 11.46
CA LEU A 78 8.04 11.07 11.66
C LEU A 78 7.11 10.61 10.53
N SER A 79 7.66 9.82 9.60
CA SER A 79 6.91 9.30 8.46
C SER A 79 5.85 8.27 8.91
N PRO A 80 4.62 8.31 8.36
CA PRO A 80 3.59 7.28 8.57
C PRO A 80 4.07 5.87 8.22
N THR A 81 4.96 5.73 7.23
CA THR A 81 5.50 4.42 6.83
C THR A 81 6.37 3.77 7.91
N LYS A 82 7.04 4.58 8.75
CA LYS A 82 7.80 4.08 9.89
C LYS A 82 6.89 3.69 11.05
N VAL A 83 5.85 4.49 11.30
CA VAL A 83 4.79 4.16 12.28
C VAL A 83 4.12 2.83 11.92
N TRP A 84 3.93 2.55 10.63
CA TRP A 84 3.31 1.31 10.16
C TRP A 84 4.15 0.05 10.39
N SER A 85 5.50 0.15 10.42
CA SER A 85 6.41 -1.00 10.54
C SER A 85 6.12 -1.89 11.75
N LYS A 86 5.87 -1.26 12.90
CA LYS A 86 5.47 -1.90 14.16
C LYS A 86 4.18 -1.26 14.67
N PHE A 87 3.21 -1.14 13.76
CA PHE A 87 1.92 -0.54 14.05
C PHE A 87 1.29 -1.17 15.30
N SER A 88 0.85 -0.31 16.22
CA SER A 88 -0.03 -0.69 17.31
C SER A 88 -0.90 0.51 17.66
N ILE A 89 -2.14 0.25 18.07
CA ILE A 89 -3.06 1.31 18.50
C ILE A 89 -2.45 2.16 19.63
N PRO A 90 -1.86 1.59 20.70
CA PRO A 90 -1.26 2.39 21.77
C PRO A 90 -0.13 3.31 21.30
N LEU A 91 0.68 2.88 20.33
CA LEU A 91 1.71 3.73 19.74
C LEU A 91 1.10 4.93 19.02
N VAL A 92 0.07 4.72 18.21
CA VAL A 92 -0.57 5.80 17.46
C VAL A 92 -1.33 6.74 18.39
N GLU A 93 -2.01 6.22 19.41
CA GLU A 93 -2.66 7.03 20.45
C GLU A 93 -1.66 7.92 21.18
N LEU A 94 -0.50 7.38 21.56
CA LEU A 94 0.58 8.16 22.17
C LEU A 94 1.08 9.26 21.23
N LEU A 95 1.32 8.95 19.95
CA LEU A 95 1.77 9.94 18.97
C LEU A 95 0.74 11.06 18.77
N ILE A 96 -0.55 10.71 18.64
CA ILE A 96 -1.64 11.68 18.49
C ILE A 96 -1.76 12.57 19.73
N ALA A 97 -1.63 12.00 20.93
CA ALA A 97 -1.68 12.76 22.19
C ALA A 97 -0.57 13.83 22.28
N HIS A 98 0.56 13.59 21.63
CA HIS A 98 1.67 14.54 21.52
C HIS A 98 1.64 15.40 20.24
N GLY A 99 0.54 15.40 19.49
CA GLY A 99 0.31 16.28 18.35
C GLY A 99 0.80 15.75 17.00
N TRP A 100 1.01 14.44 16.86
CA TRP A 100 1.28 13.84 15.56
C TRP A 100 0.02 13.90 14.67
N ASP A 101 0.19 14.38 13.43
CA ASP A 101 -0.91 14.45 12.47
C ASP A 101 -1.13 13.09 11.79
N ILE A 102 -2.26 12.45 12.10
CA ILE A 102 -2.68 11.17 11.49
C ILE A 102 -2.82 11.26 9.96
N ASN A 103 -3.00 12.47 9.41
CA ASN A 103 -3.12 12.74 7.99
C ASN A 103 -1.80 13.13 7.32
N GLN A 104 -0.70 13.18 8.09
CA GLN A 104 0.62 13.46 7.55
C GLN A 104 0.94 12.51 6.40
N GLN A 105 1.49 13.06 5.32
CA GLN A 105 1.97 12.26 4.19
C GLN A 105 3.43 11.89 4.40
N ALA A 106 3.78 10.66 4.01
CA ALA A 106 5.18 10.29 3.93
C ALA A 106 5.92 11.16 2.88
N PRO A 107 7.25 11.31 2.99
CA PRO A 107 8.02 12.08 2.02
C PRO A 107 7.79 11.60 0.58
N ARG A 108 7.77 12.55 -0.36
CA ARG A 108 7.69 12.21 -1.79
C ARG A 108 8.94 11.43 -2.17
N GLY A 109 8.75 10.18 -2.58
CA GLY A 109 9.85 9.27 -2.88
C GLY A 109 9.35 7.99 -3.54
N PRO A 110 10.25 7.22 -4.18
CA PRO A 110 9.89 6.00 -4.90
C PRO A 110 9.33 4.90 -3.98
N THR A 111 9.77 4.88 -2.73
CA THR A 111 9.39 3.94 -1.67
C THR A 111 8.05 4.31 -1.06
N ASP A 112 7.93 5.51 -0.51
CA ASP A 112 6.81 5.88 0.35
C ASP A 112 5.61 6.46 -0.40
N ARG A 113 5.82 7.00 -1.62
CA ARG A 113 4.77 7.47 -2.55
C ARG A 113 3.68 8.34 -1.91
N CYS A 114 4.09 9.22 -0.99
CA CYS A 114 3.19 10.09 -0.22
C CYS A 114 2.08 9.36 0.55
N ARG A 115 2.26 8.06 0.86
CA ARG A 115 1.27 7.29 1.61
C ARG A 115 1.08 7.87 3.02
N ARG A 116 -0.17 7.94 3.42
CA ARG A 116 -0.63 8.22 4.78
C ARG A 116 -0.87 6.90 5.49
N LEU A 117 -1.12 6.97 6.80
CA LEU A 117 -1.37 5.78 7.61
C LEU A 117 -2.60 4.99 7.11
N VAL A 118 -3.67 5.71 6.72
CA VAL A 118 -4.90 5.11 6.15
C VAL A 118 -4.65 4.36 4.83
N ASP A 119 -3.69 4.80 4.01
CA ASP A 119 -3.38 4.13 2.74
C ASP A 119 -2.64 2.80 2.95
N LEU A 120 -2.02 2.61 4.12
CA LEU A 120 -1.30 1.38 4.48
C LEU A 120 -2.24 0.32 5.09
N ALA A 121 -3.32 0.77 5.75
CA ALA A 121 -4.25 -0.08 6.47
C ALA A 121 -5.35 -0.73 5.60
N CYS A 122 -5.44 -0.43 4.30
CA CYS A 122 -6.56 -0.84 3.43
C CYS A 122 -6.89 -2.34 3.37
N HIS A 123 -6.00 -3.21 3.86
CA HIS A 123 -6.21 -4.66 3.94
C HIS A 123 -6.86 -5.12 5.25
N ASP A 124 -7.02 -4.24 6.23
CA ASP A 124 -7.54 -4.53 7.56
C ASP A 124 -8.71 -3.59 7.87
N GLN A 125 -9.91 -4.17 7.98
CA GLN A 125 -11.15 -3.42 8.21
C GLN A 125 -11.17 -2.72 9.57
N ASP A 126 -10.67 -3.38 10.60
CA ASP A 126 -10.77 -2.90 11.98
C ASP A 126 -9.80 -1.74 12.19
N ILE A 127 -8.58 -1.86 11.63
CA ILE A 127 -7.61 -0.76 11.65
C ILE A 127 -8.11 0.42 10.81
N ILE A 128 -8.70 0.19 9.63
CA ILE A 128 -9.27 1.26 8.81
C ILE A 128 -10.39 1.99 9.58
N ALA A 129 -11.31 1.24 10.18
CA ALA A 129 -12.39 1.83 10.95
C ALA A 129 -11.85 2.67 12.11
N TRP A 130 -10.90 2.12 12.87
CA TRP A 130 -10.24 2.84 13.96
C TRP A 130 -9.56 4.12 13.47
N LEU A 131 -8.77 4.07 12.39
CA LEU A 131 -8.08 5.26 11.86
C LEU A 131 -9.08 6.34 11.45
N VAL A 132 -10.16 5.97 10.78
CA VAL A 132 -11.17 6.94 10.32
C VAL A 132 -11.94 7.55 11.50
N ASP A 133 -12.28 6.74 12.52
CA ASP A 133 -12.92 7.22 13.74
C ASP A 133 -12.00 8.18 14.54
N HIS A 134 -10.68 8.10 14.34
CA HIS A 134 -9.67 9.00 14.91
C HIS A 134 -9.25 10.14 13.97
N GLY A 135 -10.05 10.43 12.94
CA GLY A 135 -9.88 11.62 12.10
C GLY A 135 -9.00 11.44 10.86
N ALA A 136 -8.70 10.20 10.46
CA ALA A 136 -8.04 9.95 9.18
C ALA A 136 -8.97 10.29 8.01
N ARG A 137 -8.49 11.14 7.10
CA ARG A 137 -9.21 11.61 5.91
C ARG A 137 -9.23 10.55 4.82
N VAL A 138 -10.42 10.24 4.31
CA VAL A 138 -10.59 9.27 3.22
C VAL A 138 -10.65 9.90 1.82
N ASP A 139 -10.94 11.20 1.74
CA ASP A 139 -11.17 11.94 0.49
C ASP A 139 -9.89 12.23 -0.32
N GLY A 140 -8.72 12.04 0.29
CA GLY A 140 -7.42 12.31 -0.32
C GLY A 140 -6.99 13.78 -0.29
N GLY A 141 -7.73 14.65 0.42
CA GLY A 141 -7.41 16.08 0.49
C GLY A 141 -8.09 16.95 -0.58
N GLU A 142 -7.79 18.25 -0.54
CA GLU A 142 -8.32 19.27 -1.46
C GLU A 142 -7.53 19.38 -2.78
N TYR A 143 -6.51 18.55 -2.98
CA TYR A 143 -5.72 18.63 -4.20
C TYR A 143 -6.61 18.29 -5.40
N GLU A 144 -6.78 19.28 -6.29
CA GLU A 144 -7.25 19.04 -7.65
C GLU A 144 -6.41 17.92 -8.22
N TYR A 145 -7.11 16.93 -8.79
CA TYR A 145 -6.54 15.69 -9.30
C TYR A 145 -5.23 15.98 -10.05
N GLU A 146 -4.10 15.81 -9.36
CA GLU A 146 -2.80 15.89 -10.01
C GLU A 146 -2.84 14.82 -11.09
N MET A 147 -2.16 15.09 -12.22
CA MET A 147 -1.91 14.10 -13.26
C MET A 147 -1.45 12.74 -12.70
N PHE A 148 -0.84 12.74 -11.50
CA PHE A 148 -0.47 11.58 -10.69
C PHE A 148 -0.88 11.80 -9.22
N PRO A 149 -2.11 11.45 -8.77
CA PRO A 149 -2.43 11.58 -7.35
C PRO A 149 -1.46 10.71 -6.54
N GLN A 150 -0.66 11.35 -5.69
CA GLN A 150 0.18 10.70 -4.69
C GLN A 150 -0.25 11.22 -3.31
N PRO A 151 -0.84 10.35 -2.46
CA PRO A 151 -1.11 8.93 -2.70
C PRO A 151 -2.25 8.72 -3.71
N ALA A 152 -2.33 7.51 -4.28
CA ALA A 152 -3.46 7.14 -5.13
C ALA A 152 -4.78 7.26 -4.35
N PRO A 153 -5.92 7.54 -5.00
CA PRO A 153 -7.22 7.57 -4.33
C PRO A 153 -7.42 6.32 -3.48
N LEU A 154 -7.95 6.48 -2.26
CA LEU A 154 -7.98 5.42 -1.27
C LEU A 154 -8.71 4.16 -1.78
N LEU A 155 -9.75 4.33 -2.59
CA LEU A 155 -10.49 3.22 -3.21
C LEU A 155 -9.67 2.45 -4.26
N GLU A 156 -8.65 3.05 -4.91
CA GLU A 156 -7.70 2.30 -5.75
C GLU A 156 -6.88 1.33 -4.89
N THR A 157 -6.35 1.81 -3.76
CA THR A 157 -5.59 0.98 -2.82
C THR A 157 -6.47 -0.10 -2.17
N CYS A 158 -7.70 0.25 -1.81
CA CYS A 158 -8.68 -0.71 -1.28
C CYS A 158 -9.06 -1.77 -2.32
N ALA A 159 -9.26 -1.41 -3.59
CA ALA A 159 -9.54 -2.39 -4.64
C ALA A 159 -8.37 -3.35 -4.87
N LEU A 160 -7.13 -2.87 -4.72
CA LEU A 160 -5.93 -3.70 -4.79
C LEU A 160 -5.81 -4.64 -3.59
N GLN A 161 -6.03 -4.15 -2.37
CA GLN A 161 -5.60 -4.81 -1.12
C GLN A 161 -6.72 -5.22 -0.17
N GLY A 162 -7.81 -4.47 -0.11
CA GLY A 162 -8.92 -4.67 0.82
C GLY A 162 -10.01 -5.64 0.38
N SER A 163 -11.08 -5.62 1.16
CA SER A 163 -12.34 -6.37 0.99
C SER A 163 -13.46 -5.46 0.46
N VAL A 164 -14.56 -6.04 -0.03
CA VAL A 164 -15.75 -5.29 -0.44
C VAL A 164 -16.36 -4.51 0.73
N SER A 165 -16.33 -5.07 1.95
CA SER A 165 -16.81 -4.39 3.16
C SER A 165 -16.02 -3.11 3.45
N THR A 166 -14.70 -3.17 3.34
CA THR A 166 -13.81 -2.00 3.50
C THR A 166 -14.07 -0.96 2.42
N PHE A 167 -14.25 -1.41 1.18
CA PHE A 167 -14.53 -0.52 0.06
C PHE A 167 -15.84 0.25 0.27
N LYS A 168 -16.93 -0.44 0.63
CA LYS A 168 -18.24 0.18 0.92
C LYS A 168 -18.14 1.16 2.08
N TYR A 169 -17.51 0.74 3.19
CA TYR A 169 -17.29 1.58 4.37
C TYR A 169 -16.58 2.90 4.04
N LEU A 170 -15.52 2.83 3.22
CA LEU A 170 -14.74 3.99 2.79
C LEU A 170 -15.54 4.88 1.84
N GLN A 171 -16.27 4.28 0.89
CA GLN A 171 -17.10 5.00 -0.06
C GLN A 171 -18.23 5.78 0.65
N GLU A 172 -18.89 5.18 1.63
CA GLU A 172 -19.90 5.84 2.47
C GLU A 172 -19.36 7.06 3.23
N ARG A 173 -18.05 7.09 3.49
CA ARG A 173 -17.34 8.20 4.14
C ARG A 173 -16.74 9.21 3.17
N GLY A 174 -17.06 9.10 1.88
CA GLY A 174 -16.65 10.06 0.86
C GLY A 174 -15.31 9.73 0.17
N ALA A 175 -14.78 8.52 0.33
CA ALA A 175 -13.63 8.09 -0.46
C ALA A 175 -13.99 8.10 -1.96
N ARG A 176 -13.14 8.75 -2.76
CA ARG A 176 -13.39 8.93 -4.20
C ARG A 176 -12.99 7.69 -4.99
N LEU A 177 -13.79 7.38 -6.00
CA LEU A 177 -13.46 6.35 -6.97
C LEU A 177 -12.32 6.85 -7.88
N GLY A 178 -11.25 6.08 -7.99
CA GLY A 178 -10.13 6.41 -8.86
C GLY A 178 -10.29 5.81 -10.25
N ARG A 179 -9.58 6.36 -11.24
CA ARG A 179 -9.62 5.85 -12.62
C ARG A 179 -9.11 4.41 -12.73
N ARG A 180 -8.24 3.97 -11.81
CA ARG A 180 -7.65 2.62 -11.82
C ARG A 180 -8.29 1.65 -10.84
N THR A 181 -9.43 1.99 -10.25
CA THR A 181 -10.06 1.12 -9.25
C THR A 181 -10.33 -0.28 -9.82
N LEU A 182 -10.93 -0.38 -11.01
CA LEU A 182 -11.17 -1.68 -11.67
C LEU A 182 -9.86 -2.32 -12.18
N HIS A 183 -8.93 -1.54 -12.70
CA HIS A 183 -7.65 -2.00 -13.22
C HIS A 183 -6.81 -2.72 -12.17
N LEU A 184 -6.71 -2.13 -10.98
CA LEU A 184 -5.96 -2.73 -9.86
C LEU A 184 -6.67 -3.97 -9.31
N ALA A 185 -8.00 -3.99 -9.25
CA ALA A 185 -8.75 -5.18 -8.87
C ALA A 185 -8.54 -6.33 -9.88
N ALA A 186 -8.64 -6.05 -11.18
CA ALA A 186 -8.40 -7.03 -12.24
C ALA A 186 -6.97 -7.58 -12.19
N GLY A 187 -5.96 -6.70 -12.03
CA GLY A 187 -4.57 -7.11 -11.89
C GLY A 187 -4.30 -7.92 -10.62
N ALA A 188 -4.93 -7.60 -9.49
CA ALA A 188 -4.79 -8.37 -8.24
C ALA A 188 -5.43 -9.75 -8.34
N ALA A 189 -6.66 -9.83 -8.85
CA ALA A 189 -7.35 -11.08 -9.13
C ALA A 189 -6.54 -11.98 -10.08
N ALA A 190 -6.03 -11.39 -11.18
CA ALA A 190 -5.22 -12.09 -12.17
C ALA A 190 -3.88 -12.58 -11.62
N ALA A 191 -3.23 -11.82 -10.73
CA ALA A 191 -1.99 -12.24 -10.08
C ALA A 191 -2.20 -13.49 -9.21
N LEU A 192 -3.34 -13.58 -8.52
CA LEU A 192 -3.70 -14.74 -7.70
C LEU A 192 -4.35 -15.89 -8.49
N GLY A 193 -4.65 -15.67 -9.78
CA GLY A 193 -5.30 -16.66 -10.65
C GLY A 193 -6.69 -17.06 -10.17
N VAL A 194 -7.45 -16.13 -9.57
CA VAL A 194 -8.81 -16.41 -9.11
C VAL A 194 -9.75 -16.60 -10.31
N ASP A 195 -10.74 -17.47 -10.16
CA ASP A 195 -11.78 -17.66 -11.16
C ASP A 195 -13.06 -16.91 -10.72
N PRO A 196 -13.41 -15.77 -11.33
CA PRO A 196 -14.59 -15.01 -10.94
C PRO A 196 -15.92 -15.73 -11.16
N LYS A 197 -15.93 -16.88 -11.85
CA LYS A 197 -17.13 -17.70 -12.08
C LYS A 197 -17.43 -18.69 -10.97
N VAL A 198 -16.44 -19.06 -10.16
CA VAL A 198 -16.65 -20.03 -9.08
C VAL A 198 -17.35 -19.31 -7.93
N GLU A 199 -18.64 -19.60 -7.77
CA GLU A 199 -19.37 -19.19 -6.57
C GLU A 199 -18.91 -20.05 -5.40
N GLY A 200 -18.65 -19.42 -4.25
CA GLY A 200 -18.02 -20.05 -3.11
C GLY A 200 -18.94 -21.03 -2.38
N ASP A 201 -19.18 -22.21 -2.96
CA ASP A 201 -19.54 -23.42 -2.22
C ASP A 201 -18.28 -24.30 -2.13
N GLY A 202 -17.58 -24.15 -1.02
CA GLY A 202 -16.50 -25.03 -0.64
C GLY A 202 -16.53 -25.17 0.87
N THR A 203 -17.27 -26.15 1.35
CA THR A 203 -17.09 -26.72 2.70
C THR A 203 -15.60 -27.07 2.87
N ALA A 204 -14.84 -26.20 3.50
CA ALA A 204 -13.43 -26.43 3.80
C ALA A 204 -13.34 -27.10 5.18
N ASP A 205 -13.10 -28.41 5.16
CA ASP A 205 -12.67 -29.15 6.34
C ASP A 205 -11.37 -28.59 6.91
N ALA A 206 -11.31 -28.64 8.23
CA ALA A 206 -10.34 -28.04 9.11
C ALA A 206 -8.87 -28.48 8.88
N SER A 207 -8.12 -27.78 8.01
CA SER A 207 -6.66 -27.69 8.13
C SER A 207 -6.19 -26.23 7.90
N GLU A 208 -6.00 -25.50 9.02
CA GLU A 208 -6.80 -24.27 9.19
C GLU A 208 -6.11 -22.90 9.19
N SER A 209 -4.78 -22.73 9.14
CA SER A 209 -4.22 -21.37 9.35
C SER A 209 -3.60 -20.70 8.13
N ALA A 210 -2.68 -21.36 7.41
CA ALA A 210 -2.01 -20.77 6.24
C ALA A 210 -2.83 -20.93 4.95
N MET A 211 -3.44 -22.11 4.75
CA MET A 211 -4.34 -22.35 3.61
C MET A 211 -5.58 -21.47 3.68
N ASN A 212 -6.05 -21.19 4.90
CA ASN A 212 -7.17 -20.31 5.16
C ASN A 212 -6.88 -18.85 4.76
N LYS A 213 -5.73 -18.29 5.13
CA LYS A 213 -5.39 -16.89 4.78
C LYS A 213 -5.26 -16.65 3.28
N GLU A 214 -4.65 -17.56 2.52
CA GLU A 214 -4.55 -17.42 1.07
C GLU A 214 -5.92 -17.64 0.39
N ALA A 215 -6.73 -18.56 0.89
CA ALA A 215 -8.10 -18.76 0.40
C ALA A 215 -8.98 -17.52 0.64
N GLU A 216 -8.95 -16.95 1.85
CA GLU A 216 -9.65 -15.71 2.19
C GLU A 216 -9.17 -14.54 1.34
N ARG A 217 -7.85 -14.43 1.11
CA ARG A 217 -7.29 -13.41 0.21
C ARG A 217 -7.81 -13.57 -1.21
N LYS A 218 -7.85 -14.79 -1.75
CA LYS A 218 -8.40 -15.08 -3.09
C LYS A 218 -9.88 -14.76 -3.17
N ARG A 219 -10.66 -15.16 -2.17
CA ARG A 219 -12.09 -14.83 -2.05
C ARG A 219 -12.29 -13.32 -2.06
N ALA A 220 -11.54 -12.56 -1.26
CA ALA A 220 -11.65 -11.11 -1.23
C ALA A 220 -11.34 -10.45 -2.59
N LYS A 221 -10.37 -10.96 -3.37
CA LYS A 221 -10.09 -10.42 -4.73
C LYS A 221 -11.13 -10.80 -5.76
N LEU A 222 -11.68 -12.01 -5.66
CA LEU A 222 -12.80 -12.44 -6.48
C LEU A 222 -14.03 -11.56 -6.23
N GLU A 223 -14.41 -11.40 -4.96
CA GLU A 223 -15.56 -10.60 -4.55
C GLU A 223 -15.39 -9.13 -4.95
N MET A 224 -14.19 -8.55 -4.75
CA MET A 224 -13.90 -7.19 -5.17
C MET A 224 -14.07 -7.00 -6.68
N LEU A 225 -13.51 -7.90 -7.49
CA LEU A 225 -13.61 -7.80 -8.94
C LEU A 225 -15.06 -7.94 -9.42
N ARG A 226 -15.82 -8.89 -8.87
CA ARG A 226 -17.25 -9.06 -9.17
C ARG A 226 -18.03 -7.82 -8.75
N PHE A 227 -17.87 -7.36 -7.51
CA PHE A 227 -18.56 -6.17 -6.99
C PHE A 227 -18.36 -4.95 -7.90
N LEU A 228 -17.12 -4.68 -8.35
CA LEU A 228 -16.83 -3.52 -9.20
C LEU A 228 -17.45 -3.59 -10.61
N VAL A 229 -17.53 -4.78 -11.21
CA VAL A 229 -18.09 -4.97 -12.57
C VAL A 229 -19.60 -5.20 -12.54
N GLU A 230 -20.07 -6.01 -11.60
CA GLU A 230 -21.45 -6.49 -11.54
C GLU A 230 -22.35 -5.58 -10.70
N ASP A 231 -21.87 -4.97 -9.63
CA ASP A 231 -22.70 -4.13 -8.76
C ASP A 231 -22.46 -2.64 -9.02
N VAL A 232 -21.19 -2.22 -9.04
CA VAL A 232 -20.80 -0.82 -9.29
C VAL A 232 -20.91 -0.46 -10.78
N LYS A 233 -20.90 -1.47 -11.67
CA LYS A 233 -21.00 -1.30 -13.13
C LYS A 233 -19.92 -0.40 -13.72
N LEU A 234 -18.69 -0.52 -13.23
CA LEU A 234 -17.57 0.20 -13.81
C LEU A 234 -17.33 -0.24 -15.26
N ASP A 235 -17.02 0.72 -16.12
CA ASP A 235 -16.72 0.47 -17.52
C ASP A 235 -15.46 -0.40 -17.65
N VAL A 236 -15.66 -1.62 -18.16
CA VAL A 236 -14.61 -2.63 -18.38
C VAL A 236 -13.62 -2.23 -19.47
N ASN A 237 -13.93 -1.18 -20.25
CA ASN A 237 -13.09 -0.63 -21.31
C ASN A 237 -12.48 0.74 -20.95
N ALA A 238 -12.67 1.22 -19.72
CA ALA A 238 -12.15 2.51 -19.30
C ALA A 238 -10.61 2.54 -19.35
N MET A 239 -10.07 3.64 -19.88
CA MET A 239 -8.63 3.90 -19.88
C MET A 239 -8.15 4.33 -18.48
N ASP A 240 -7.03 3.77 -18.03
CA ASP A 240 -6.37 4.15 -16.78
C ASP A 240 -5.81 5.57 -16.78
N THR A 241 -5.47 6.11 -17.96
CA THR A 241 -4.98 7.47 -18.20
C THR A 241 -5.36 7.94 -19.60
N ASP A 242 -5.52 9.25 -19.76
CA ASP A 242 -5.68 9.94 -21.04
C ASP A 242 -4.37 10.55 -21.57
N ILE A 243 -3.23 10.22 -20.93
CA ILE A 243 -1.96 10.95 -21.10
C ILE A 243 -0.86 10.01 -21.64
N PRO A 244 -0.20 10.37 -22.77
CA PRO A 244 0.89 9.58 -23.35
C PRO A 244 2.20 9.56 -22.54
N HIS A 245 3.04 8.58 -22.86
CA HIS A 245 4.40 8.37 -22.35
C HIS A 245 4.48 8.21 -20.84
N HIS A 246 3.45 7.60 -20.28
CA HIS A 246 3.31 7.45 -18.85
C HIS A 246 3.76 6.05 -18.39
N ALA A 247 4.87 6.01 -17.65
CA ALA A 247 5.35 4.78 -17.03
C ALA A 247 4.28 4.18 -16.09
N ARG A 248 4.09 2.86 -16.14
CA ARG A 248 3.22 2.05 -15.23
C ARG A 248 1.70 2.10 -15.49
N HIS A 249 1.28 2.60 -16.64
CA HIS A 249 -0.11 2.50 -17.11
C HIS A 249 -0.17 1.49 -18.25
N LEU A 250 -1.16 0.60 -18.20
CA LEU A 250 -1.31 -0.50 -19.16
C LEU A 250 -2.51 -0.29 -20.08
N GLY A 251 -3.36 0.70 -19.82
CA GLY A 251 -4.56 1.01 -20.58
C GLY A 251 -5.83 0.51 -19.87
N THR A 252 -6.51 -0.47 -20.46
CA THR A 252 -7.78 -0.98 -19.95
C THR A 252 -7.60 -2.03 -18.85
N PRO A 253 -8.64 -2.36 -18.06
CA PRO A 253 -8.57 -3.40 -17.03
C PRO A 253 -8.09 -4.76 -17.54
N ILE A 254 -8.45 -5.14 -18.78
CA ILE A 254 -8.00 -6.39 -19.40
C ILE A 254 -6.48 -6.40 -19.63
N CYS A 255 -5.84 -5.26 -19.93
CA CYS A 255 -4.38 -5.15 -20.03
C CYS A 255 -3.69 -5.43 -18.68
N TYR A 256 -4.26 -4.96 -17.57
CA TYR A 256 -3.75 -5.25 -16.22
C TYR A 256 -3.85 -6.73 -15.85
N ALA A 257 -4.93 -7.40 -16.25
CA ALA A 257 -5.06 -8.84 -16.08
C ALA A 257 -4.10 -9.62 -17.00
N ALA A 258 -3.95 -9.18 -18.25
CA ALA A 258 -3.07 -9.78 -19.26
C ALA A 258 -1.58 -9.71 -18.89
N SER A 259 -1.18 -8.70 -18.10
CA SER A 259 0.19 -8.54 -17.61
C SER A 259 0.59 -9.54 -16.51
N LYS A 260 -0.29 -10.47 -16.12
CA LYS A 260 -0.06 -11.43 -15.02
C LYS A 260 -0.02 -12.86 -15.54
N VAL A 261 0.98 -13.63 -15.07
CA VAL A 261 1.19 -15.03 -15.50
C VAL A 261 -0.04 -15.91 -15.29
N ASN A 262 -0.82 -15.67 -14.23
CA ASN A 262 -2.04 -16.43 -13.91
C ASN A 262 -3.33 -15.76 -14.41
N GLY A 263 -3.25 -14.72 -15.23
CA GLY A 263 -4.39 -13.87 -15.59
C GLY A 263 -5.38 -14.46 -16.58
N GLY A 264 -5.12 -15.63 -17.19
CA GLY A 264 -5.93 -16.17 -18.28
C GLY A 264 -7.42 -16.32 -17.93
N VAL A 265 -7.74 -16.77 -16.71
CA VAL A 265 -9.14 -16.94 -16.27
C VAL A 265 -9.84 -15.59 -16.11
N VAL A 266 -9.17 -14.60 -15.52
CA VAL A 266 -9.69 -13.24 -15.35
C VAL A 266 -9.85 -12.55 -16.69
N VAL A 267 -8.90 -12.73 -17.62
CA VAL A 267 -8.99 -12.21 -19.00
C VAL A 267 -10.21 -12.79 -19.71
N ARG A 268 -10.41 -14.11 -19.64
CA ARG A 268 -11.60 -14.75 -20.24
C ARG A 268 -12.89 -14.18 -19.67
N TRP A 269 -12.96 -14.03 -18.34
CA TRP A 269 -14.14 -13.48 -17.68
C TRP A 269 -14.39 -12.01 -18.07
N LEU A 270 -13.35 -11.17 -18.15
CA LEU A 270 -13.50 -9.77 -18.61
C LEU A 270 -14.01 -9.70 -20.05
N LEU A 271 -13.52 -10.56 -20.95
CA LEU A 271 -14.00 -10.66 -22.33
C LEU A 271 -15.50 -11.01 -22.40
N GLU A 272 -15.94 -11.97 -21.58
CA GLU A 272 -17.36 -12.32 -21.46
C GLU A 272 -18.22 -11.19 -20.87
N LYS A 273 -17.61 -10.28 -20.08
CA LYS A 273 -18.25 -9.05 -19.60
C LYS A 273 -18.19 -7.89 -20.60
N GLY A 274 -17.69 -8.13 -21.82
CA GLY A 274 -17.66 -7.13 -22.90
C GLY A 274 -16.39 -6.29 -22.96
N ALA A 275 -15.30 -6.73 -22.32
CA ALA A 275 -14.00 -6.09 -22.53
C ALA A 275 -13.53 -6.27 -23.97
N ASP A 276 -13.10 -5.18 -24.60
CA ASP A 276 -12.50 -5.16 -25.93
C ASP A 276 -10.98 -5.26 -25.78
N SER A 277 -10.42 -6.40 -26.19
CA SER A 277 -8.99 -6.67 -26.13
C SER A 277 -8.17 -5.91 -27.18
N SER A 278 -8.81 -5.23 -28.13
CA SER A 278 -8.17 -4.47 -29.20
C SER A 278 -7.96 -2.99 -28.87
N ILE A 279 -8.53 -2.50 -27.77
CA ILE A 279 -8.31 -1.13 -27.30
C ILE A 279 -6.83 -0.95 -26.97
N LYS A 280 -6.22 0.03 -27.64
CA LYS A 280 -4.82 0.38 -27.45
C LYS A 280 -4.67 1.43 -26.37
N ASN A 281 -3.68 1.24 -25.53
CA ASN A 281 -3.25 2.26 -24.59
C ASN A 281 -2.52 3.42 -25.29
N MET A 282 -2.05 4.39 -24.50
CA MET A 282 -1.39 5.59 -25.04
C MET A 282 -0.03 5.33 -25.70
N GLU A 283 0.55 4.14 -25.52
CA GLU A 283 1.76 3.68 -26.23
C GLU A 283 1.42 2.81 -27.46
N GLY A 284 0.13 2.65 -27.78
CA GLY A 284 -0.32 1.80 -28.88
C GLY A 284 -0.37 0.30 -28.55
N ALA A 285 -0.20 -0.08 -27.28
CA ALA A 285 -0.24 -1.47 -26.82
C ALA A 285 -1.66 -1.89 -26.42
N ASP A 286 -2.14 -3.01 -26.96
CA ASP A 286 -3.39 -3.66 -26.59
C ASP A 286 -3.14 -4.83 -25.62
N ALA A 287 -4.18 -5.59 -25.26
CA ALA A 287 -4.05 -6.68 -24.31
C ALA A 287 -3.11 -7.81 -24.81
N GLU A 288 -3.09 -8.08 -26.11
CA GLU A 288 -2.24 -9.12 -26.72
C GLU A 288 -0.77 -8.69 -26.65
N TYR A 289 -0.48 -7.44 -26.98
CA TYR A 289 0.85 -6.86 -26.84
C TYR A 289 1.33 -6.93 -25.39
N VAL A 290 0.50 -6.49 -24.43
CA VAL A 290 0.86 -6.47 -23.01
C VAL A 290 1.16 -7.88 -22.49
N ALA A 291 0.35 -8.88 -22.83
CA ALA A 291 0.60 -10.27 -22.47
C ALA A 291 1.94 -10.77 -23.01
N LYS A 292 2.25 -10.46 -24.28
CA LYS A 292 3.51 -10.86 -24.92
C LYS A 292 4.72 -10.17 -24.30
N ASP A 293 4.65 -8.86 -24.08
CA ASP A 293 5.73 -8.06 -23.48
C ASP A 293 6.08 -8.53 -22.06
N HIS A 294 5.07 -8.95 -21.29
CA HIS A 294 5.24 -9.49 -19.94
C HIS A 294 5.51 -11.00 -19.89
N GLY A 295 5.61 -11.69 -21.03
CA GLY A 295 5.84 -13.14 -21.10
C GLY A 295 4.70 -13.99 -20.49
N CYS A 296 3.46 -13.49 -20.53
CA CYS A 296 2.30 -14.12 -19.91
C CYS A 296 1.56 -15.01 -20.92
N GLU A 297 1.97 -16.28 -21.02
CA GLU A 297 1.46 -17.24 -22.01
C GLU A 297 -0.04 -17.55 -21.86
N LYS A 298 -0.52 -17.81 -20.62
CA LYS A 298 -1.93 -18.15 -20.38
C LYS A 298 -2.90 -17.04 -20.83
N PRO A 299 -2.72 -15.76 -20.44
CA PRO A 299 -3.51 -14.67 -21.04
C PRO A 299 -3.40 -14.59 -22.56
N LEU A 300 -2.20 -14.76 -23.12
CA LEU A 300 -1.96 -14.65 -24.55
C LEU A 300 -2.73 -15.71 -25.35
N GLU A 301 -2.77 -16.95 -24.85
CA GLU A 301 -3.56 -18.03 -25.44
C GLU A 301 -5.06 -17.68 -25.46
N VAL A 302 -5.62 -17.26 -24.32
CA VAL A 302 -7.04 -16.88 -24.22
C VAL A 302 -7.39 -15.74 -25.19
N LEU A 303 -6.53 -14.74 -25.31
CA LEU A 303 -6.75 -13.60 -26.21
C LEU A 303 -6.77 -14.04 -27.69
N LYS A 304 -5.84 -14.93 -28.08
CA LYS A 304 -5.78 -15.48 -29.45
C LYS A 304 -6.99 -16.35 -29.76
N GLU A 305 -7.39 -17.22 -28.84
CA GLU A 305 -8.60 -18.04 -28.96
C GLU A 305 -9.84 -17.17 -29.15
N TRP A 306 -10.02 -16.15 -28.32
CA TRP A 306 -11.17 -15.26 -28.39
C TRP A 306 -11.25 -14.54 -29.74
N LYS A 307 -10.12 -14.03 -30.24
CA LYS A 307 -10.03 -13.36 -31.54
C LYS A 307 -10.36 -14.30 -32.71
N ALA A 308 -9.91 -15.55 -32.66
CA ALA A 308 -10.22 -16.55 -33.67
C ALA A 308 -11.73 -16.87 -33.72
N VAL A 309 -12.40 -16.95 -32.57
CA VAL A 309 -13.85 -17.18 -32.48
C VAL A 309 -14.65 -16.00 -33.05
N GLN A 310 -14.25 -14.77 -32.74
CA GLN A 310 -14.92 -13.57 -33.27
C GLN A 310 -14.74 -13.43 -34.79
N GLY A 311 -13.55 -13.77 -35.31
CA GLY A 311 -13.27 -13.74 -36.75
C GLY A 311 -13.97 -14.81 -37.59
N GLN A 312 -14.52 -15.86 -36.97
CA GLN A 312 -15.32 -16.89 -37.64
C GLN A 312 -16.83 -16.60 -37.59
N SER A 313 -17.25 -15.63 -36.79
CA SER A 313 -18.66 -15.30 -36.54
C SER A 313 -19.16 -14.08 -37.33
N GLY A 314 -18.32 -13.47 -38.16
CA GLY A 314 -18.64 -12.35 -39.06
C GLY A 314 -18.41 -12.71 -40.52
#